data_AF-A0A800J8J3-F1
#
_entry.id   AF-A0A800J8J3-F1
#
_cell.length_a   1.000
_cell.length_b   1.000
_cell.length_c   1.000
_cell.angle_alpha   90.00
_cell.angle_beta   90.00
_cell.angle_gamma   90.00
#
_symmetry.space_group_name_H-M   'P 1'
#
loop_
_entity.id
_entity.type
_entity.pdbx_description
1 polymer ?
#
loop_
_entity_poly.entity_id
_entity_poly.type
_entity_poly.pdbx_seq_one_letter_code
_entity_poly.pdbx_strand_id
1 'polypeptide(L)'
;MAKNVKRSSGGPANGKKFEPKLVHSSTSTANLGVNMSNDKKRSLDDLTNGEKSKTNEAQDSVNAGTNNAKQLKKPKIDLERVRARADQSFDLGVTTEYTVIPIRNPKPDEFFRCMADEKYSMNAHILSLKTENEWYLIDPDILPQIQLESQLRVMTLYVCVTMNYSPFVTCIPQADEMGKINPWHQSGHITMEEAKQCWVRRQADKANGGYVITKAMNAKLPDPKWPTMTLSEIIDRAFDKYYIYDFQDPVLQRLRGEKMS
;
A
#
# COMPACT_ATOMS: atom_id res chain seq x y z
N MET A 1 -41.86 -26.19 -59.50
CA MET A 1 -41.77 -26.22 -58.02
C MET A 1 -41.48 -24.79 -57.58
N ALA A 2 -42.44 -23.97 -57.10
CA ALA A 2 -43.11 -24.00 -55.79
C ALA A 2 -42.07 -23.95 -54.64
N LYS A 3 -42.01 -22.95 -53.75
CA LYS A 3 -43.05 -22.26 -52.93
C LYS A 3 -42.64 -20.78 -52.64
N ASN A 4 -43.54 -19.79 -52.56
CA ASN A 4 -44.38 -19.35 -51.41
C ASN A 4 -43.60 -18.86 -50.16
N VAL A 5 -43.98 -17.80 -49.40
CA VAL A 5 -45.01 -16.75 -49.57
C VAL A 5 -44.77 -15.58 -48.58
N LYS A 6 -45.27 -14.37 -48.87
CA LYS A 6 -45.30 -13.19 -47.96
C LYS A 6 -46.45 -13.31 -46.93
N ARG A 7 -46.25 -12.85 -45.68
CA ARG A 7 -47.35 -12.30 -44.85
C ARG A 7 -46.86 -11.23 -43.87
N SER A 8 -47.75 -10.29 -43.57
CA SER A 8 -47.57 -9.11 -42.71
C SER A 8 -48.86 -8.92 -41.91
N SER A 9 -48.75 -8.52 -40.63
CA SER A 9 -49.82 -7.81 -39.87
C SER A 9 -49.42 -7.55 -38.41
N GLY A 10 -49.69 -6.34 -37.90
CA GLY A 10 -49.94 -6.10 -36.46
C GLY A 10 -48.98 -5.15 -35.72
N GLY A 11 -49.47 -3.96 -35.35
CA GLY A 11 -48.86 -3.09 -34.31
C GLY A 11 -49.50 -3.32 -32.93
N PRO A 12 -49.57 -2.32 -32.01
CA PRO A 12 -49.15 -0.92 -32.12
C PRO A 12 -48.23 -0.44 -30.96
N ALA A 13 -47.94 0.87 -30.93
CA ALA A 13 -47.18 1.52 -29.86
C ALA A 13 -48.01 1.75 -28.58
N ASN A 14 -47.35 1.76 -27.42
CA ASN A 14 -47.73 2.66 -26.32
C ASN A 14 -46.54 2.95 -25.40
N GLY A 15 -46.30 4.23 -25.09
CA GLY A 15 -45.23 4.66 -24.19
C GLY A 15 -45.75 4.88 -22.77
N LYS A 16 -44.95 4.50 -21.76
CA LYS A 16 -45.18 4.90 -20.36
C LYS A 16 -43.87 5.29 -19.69
N LYS A 17 -43.64 6.61 -19.57
CA LYS A 17 -42.70 7.17 -18.61
C LYS A 17 -43.19 6.88 -17.20
N PHE A 18 -42.31 6.43 -16.31
CA PHE A 18 -42.49 6.54 -14.86
C PHE A 18 -41.15 6.90 -14.21
N GLU A 19 -40.99 8.17 -13.89
CA GLU A 19 -40.15 8.58 -12.75
C GLU A 19 -40.90 8.25 -11.45
N PRO A 20 -40.17 8.12 -10.34
CA PRO A 20 -40.52 9.02 -9.24
C PRO A 20 -39.31 9.62 -8.51
N LYS A 21 -39.24 10.95 -8.56
CA LYS A 21 -39.02 11.87 -7.43
C LYS A 21 -37.97 11.52 -6.37
N LEU A 22 -36.87 12.29 -6.43
CA LEU A 22 -36.13 12.77 -5.26
C LEU A 22 -37.07 13.26 -4.14
N VAL A 23 -36.79 12.86 -2.90
CA VAL A 23 -37.25 13.55 -1.70
C VAL A 23 -36.04 13.78 -0.80
N HIS A 24 -35.65 15.05 -0.67
CA HIS A 24 -34.68 15.47 0.34
C HIS A 24 -35.39 15.66 1.68
N SER A 25 -34.87 15.08 2.75
CA SER A 25 -35.19 15.47 4.12
C SER A 25 -33.90 15.65 4.92
N SER A 26 -33.30 16.82 4.77
CA SER A 26 -32.23 17.29 5.66
C SER A 26 -32.84 17.70 7.00
N THR A 27 -32.47 17.02 8.09
CA THR A 27 -32.79 17.47 9.44
C THR A 27 -31.50 17.68 10.21
N SER A 28 -31.06 18.94 10.28
CA SER A 28 -29.92 19.35 11.09
C SER A 28 -30.42 19.76 12.48
N THR A 29 -29.98 19.07 13.52
CA THR A 29 -30.25 19.44 14.92
C THR A 29 -28.93 19.75 15.63
N ALA A 30 -28.58 21.03 15.65
CA ALA A 30 -27.55 21.54 16.55
C ALA A 30 -28.12 21.68 17.97
N ASN A 31 -27.45 21.10 18.96
CA ASN A 31 -27.73 21.34 20.37
C ASN A 31 -26.57 22.13 20.99
N LEU A 32 -26.79 23.44 21.14
CA LEU A 32 -26.01 24.30 22.03
C LEU A 32 -26.41 23.98 23.48
N GLY A 33 -25.42 23.73 24.34
CA GLY A 33 -25.60 23.56 25.78
C GLY A 33 -24.51 24.31 26.54
N VAL A 34 -24.88 25.46 27.13
CA VAL A 34 -24.03 26.28 28.00
C VAL A 34 -24.58 26.22 29.42
N ASN A 35 -23.70 26.04 30.42
CA ASN A 35 -23.71 26.61 31.78
C ASN A 35 -22.47 26.04 32.54
N MET A 36 -21.53 26.81 33.13
CA MET A 36 -21.61 27.73 34.30
C MET A 36 -22.10 27.03 35.58
N SER A 37 -21.44 27.06 36.77
CA SER A 37 -20.24 27.80 37.28
C SER A 37 -19.57 26.99 38.44
N ASN A 38 -18.66 27.43 39.34
CA ASN A 38 -18.05 28.74 39.66
C ASN A 38 -16.74 28.65 40.51
N ASP A 39 -16.09 29.81 40.73
CA ASP A 39 -15.37 30.27 41.95
C ASP A 39 -14.06 29.65 42.51
N LYS A 40 -12.99 30.47 42.43
CA LYS A 40 -12.02 30.94 43.49
C LYS A 40 -10.57 30.98 42.96
N LYS A 41 -9.71 31.94 43.31
CA LYS A 41 -9.85 33.29 43.92
C LYS A 41 -8.52 34.03 43.66
N ARG A 42 -8.53 35.33 43.34
CA ARG A 42 -7.31 36.16 43.21
C ARG A 42 -6.69 36.47 44.58
N SER A 43 -5.36 36.67 44.61
CA SER A 43 -4.76 37.88 45.21
C SER A 43 -3.43 38.20 44.54
N LEU A 44 -3.12 39.50 44.46
CA LEU A 44 -1.91 40.11 43.94
C LEU A 44 -1.64 41.31 44.86
N ASP A 45 -0.51 41.31 45.55
CA ASP A 45 0.14 42.43 46.26
C ASP A 45 1.61 41.98 46.37
N ASP A 46 2.69 42.57 45.84
CA ASP A 46 3.10 43.92 45.36
C ASP A 46 4.12 44.61 46.29
N LEU A 47 4.99 45.42 45.67
CA LEU A 47 5.89 46.46 46.20
C LEU A 47 7.26 46.14 46.86
N THR A 48 8.33 46.44 46.09
CA THR A 48 9.50 47.34 46.42
C THR A 48 10.42 47.00 47.61
N ASN A 49 11.66 47.50 47.78
CA ASN A 49 12.72 48.20 47.01
C ASN A 49 14.02 47.87 47.81
N GLY A 50 15.28 47.99 47.40
CA GLY A 50 15.97 48.73 46.35
C GLY A 50 17.43 48.97 46.80
N GLU A 51 18.34 49.30 45.87
CA GLU A 51 19.66 49.96 46.09
C GLU A 51 20.76 49.24 46.93
N LYS A 52 22.08 49.41 46.72
CA LYS A 52 22.92 49.95 45.63
C LYS A 52 24.41 49.56 45.88
N SER A 53 25.25 49.78 44.86
CA SER A 53 26.65 50.23 44.96
C SER A 53 27.83 49.26 45.25
N LYS A 54 28.72 49.28 44.25
CA LYS A 54 30.19 49.52 44.30
C LYS A 54 31.19 48.35 44.24
N THR A 55 32.08 48.55 43.27
CA THR A 55 33.39 47.96 43.00
C THR A 55 34.42 48.21 44.12
N ASN A 56 35.46 47.37 44.19
CA ASN A 56 36.87 47.80 44.24
C ASN A 56 37.83 46.63 43.94
N GLU A 57 39.11 46.96 43.75
CA GLU A 57 40.13 46.13 43.07
C GLU A 57 41.02 45.29 44.02
N ALA A 58 41.63 44.24 43.42
CA ALA A 58 42.96 43.64 43.67
C ALA A 58 43.55 43.50 45.10
N GLN A 59 43.99 42.28 45.45
CA GLN A 59 45.40 41.86 45.38
C GLN A 59 45.62 40.40 45.86
N ASP A 60 46.54 39.71 45.19
CA ASP A 60 47.41 38.57 45.54
C ASP A 60 47.04 37.58 46.67
N SER A 61 47.02 36.28 46.32
CA SER A 61 48.12 35.39 46.73
C SER A 61 48.23 34.16 45.81
N VAL A 62 49.46 33.70 45.59
CA VAL A 62 49.79 32.53 44.78
C VAL A 62 49.71 31.27 45.63
N ASN A 63 49.03 30.22 45.16
CA ASN A 63 49.38 28.87 45.57
C ASN A 63 49.14 27.84 44.46
N ALA A 64 50.14 26.98 44.22
CA ALA A 64 50.15 26.06 43.10
C ALA A 64 49.42 24.75 43.45
N GLY A 65 48.34 24.44 42.72
CA GLY A 65 47.59 23.20 42.83
C GLY A 65 47.24 22.65 41.44
N THR A 66 48.00 21.66 40.97
CA THR A 66 47.89 21.08 39.63
C THR A 66 46.51 20.47 39.37
N ASN A 67 45.68 21.11 38.54
CA ASN A 67 44.46 20.55 37.98
C ASN A 67 44.27 21.00 36.53
N ASN A 68 44.93 20.32 35.59
CA ASN A 68 44.80 20.56 34.15
C ASN A 68 43.47 20.02 33.58
N ALA A 69 42.34 20.53 34.09
CA ALA A 69 41.05 20.40 33.44
C ALA A 69 41.03 21.31 32.21
N LYS A 70 41.49 20.79 31.07
CA LYS A 70 41.49 21.46 29.77
C LYS A 70 40.04 21.71 29.34
N GLN A 71 39.44 22.81 29.81
CA GLN A 71 38.07 23.18 29.47
C GLN A 71 37.96 23.43 27.97
N LEU A 72 37.47 22.42 27.26
CA LEU A 72 37.10 22.50 25.87
C LEU A 72 35.90 23.45 25.75
N LYS A 73 36.17 24.73 25.51
CA LYS A 73 35.14 25.70 25.12
C LYS A 73 34.37 25.10 23.94
N LYS A 74 33.10 24.79 24.14
CA LYS A 74 32.23 24.22 23.09
C LYS A 74 32.31 25.13 21.87
N PRO A 75 32.82 24.66 20.71
CA PRO A 75 32.91 25.50 19.53
C PRO A 75 31.50 25.95 19.13
N LYS A 76 31.40 27.18 18.64
CA LYS A 76 30.12 27.72 18.14
C LYS A 76 29.58 26.78 17.07
N ILE A 77 28.32 26.38 17.20
CA ILE A 77 27.70 25.43 16.28
C ILE A 77 27.64 26.07 14.89
N ASP A 78 28.40 25.51 13.96
CA ASP A 78 28.35 25.86 12.53
C ASP A 78 27.12 25.19 11.91
N LEU A 79 26.10 26.00 11.64
CA LEU A 79 24.80 25.53 11.17
C LEU A 79 24.87 24.93 9.75
N GLU A 80 25.82 25.34 8.90
CA GLU A 80 26.01 24.69 7.59
C GLU A 80 26.65 23.30 7.71
N ARG A 81 27.35 23.04 8.81
CA ARG A 81 28.01 21.76 9.10
C ARG A 81 27.13 20.77 9.86
N VAL A 82 26.14 21.23 10.63
CA VAL A 82 25.11 20.37 11.26
C VAL A 82 23.75 20.36 10.54
N ARG A 83 23.57 21.16 9.49
CA ARG A 83 22.40 21.05 8.60
C ARG A 83 22.40 19.65 7.97
N ALA A 84 21.42 18.84 8.35
CA ALA A 84 21.14 17.59 7.66
C ALA A 84 20.86 17.89 6.18
N ARG A 85 21.74 17.44 5.30
CA ARG A 85 21.48 17.43 3.86
C ARG A 85 20.44 16.35 3.59
N ALA A 86 19.18 16.76 3.47
CA ALA A 86 18.30 16.03 2.57
C ALA A 86 18.98 16.04 1.18
N ASP A 87 18.89 14.91 0.48
CA ASP A 87 19.25 14.79 -0.94
C ASP A 87 20.76 14.93 -1.24
N GLN A 88 21.59 14.14 -0.53
CA GLN A 88 22.70 13.45 -1.21
C GLN A 88 22.33 11.98 -1.38
N SER A 89 21.74 11.65 -2.53
CA SER A 89 21.69 10.28 -3.03
C SER A 89 23.11 9.86 -3.38
N PHE A 90 23.84 9.33 -2.40
CA PHE A 90 25.05 8.60 -2.67
C PHE A 90 24.67 7.35 -3.46
N ASP A 91 25.05 7.31 -4.73
CA ASP A 91 25.18 6.06 -5.47
C ASP A 91 26.45 5.35 -4.98
N LEU A 92 26.41 4.93 -3.71
CA LEU A 92 27.21 3.80 -3.28
C LEU A 92 26.73 2.64 -4.15
N GLY A 93 27.63 2.03 -4.92
CA GLY A 93 27.37 0.88 -5.79
C GLY A 93 26.96 -0.37 -5.01
N VAL A 94 25.82 -0.30 -4.35
CA VAL A 94 25.17 -1.36 -3.59
C VAL A 94 24.16 -1.98 -4.52
N THR A 95 24.57 -3.04 -5.19
CA THR A 95 23.64 -3.97 -5.84
C THR A 95 22.83 -4.67 -4.75
N THR A 96 21.65 -4.14 -4.45
CA THR A 96 20.70 -4.78 -3.53
C THR A 96 20.23 -6.09 -4.13
N GLU A 97 20.79 -7.20 -3.66
CA GLU A 97 20.34 -8.53 -4.02
C GLU A 97 19.16 -8.95 -3.14
N TYR A 98 18.00 -9.15 -3.76
CA TYR A 98 16.83 -9.73 -3.08
C TYR A 98 16.96 -11.24 -3.05
N THR A 99 17.06 -11.83 -1.85
CA THR A 99 17.10 -13.28 -1.66
C THR A 99 15.70 -13.91 -1.67
N VAL A 100 14.67 -13.13 -1.29
CA VAL A 100 13.25 -13.52 -1.29
C VAL A 100 12.43 -12.32 -1.76
N ILE A 101 11.45 -12.54 -2.63
CA ILE A 101 10.48 -11.51 -3.03
C ILE A 101 9.09 -11.96 -2.57
N PRO A 102 8.44 -11.28 -1.61
CA PRO A 102 7.19 -11.78 -1.06
C PRO A 102 6.05 -11.71 -2.09
N ILE A 103 5.29 -12.80 -2.22
CA ILE A 103 3.96 -12.77 -2.84
C ILE A 103 2.99 -12.22 -1.80
N ARG A 104 2.28 -11.13 -2.12
CA ARG A 104 1.29 -10.53 -1.22
C ARG A 104 0.39 -9.52 -1.92
N ASN A 105 -0.76 -9.29 -1.31
CA ASN A 105 -1.53 -8.08 -1.58
C ASN A 105 -0.78 -6.82 -1.06
N PRO A 106 -0.91 -5.66 -1.74
CA PRO A 106 -0.61 -4.35 -1.15
C PRO A 106 -1.35 -4.12 0.17
N LYS A 107 -0.65 -3.57 1.16
CA LYS A 107 -1.17 -3.21 2.49
C LYS A 107 -2.02 -1.93 2.42
N PRO A 108 -3.02 -1.76 3.31
CA PRO A 108 -3.94 -0.61 3.26
C PRO A 108 -3.31 0.73 3.67
N ASP A 109 -2.12 0.71 4.26
CA ASP A 109 -1.38 1.85 4.79
C ASP A 109 -0.13 2.23 3.97
N GLU A 110 0.30 1.41 3.00
CA GLU A 110 1.50 1.65 2.19
C GLU A 110 1.19 2.26 0.81
N PHE A 111 2.09 3.12 0.32
CA PHE A 111 2.12 3.53 -1.09
C PHE A 111 3.04 2.60 -1.89
N PHE A 112 2.60 2.24 -3.10
CA PHE A 112 3.35 1.39 -4.02
C PHE A 112 3.22 1.88 -5.49
N ARG A 113 4.14 1.39 -6.34
CA ARG A 113 4.07 1.46 -7.81
C ARG A 113 3.98 0.03 -8.36
N CYS A 114 3.32 -0.13 -9.49
CA CYS A 114 3.38 -1.32 -10.34
C CYS A 114 4.37 -1.07 -11.48
N MET A 115 5.12 -2.09 -11.90
CA MET A 115 6.01 -1.93 -13.05
C MET A 115 5.19 -1.77 -14.33
N ALA A 116 5.57 -0.79 -15.16
CA ALA A 116 4.81 -0.40 -16.34
C ALA A 116 5.22 -1.12 -17.64
N ASP A 117 6.36 -1.81 -17.66
CA ASP A 117 6.72 -2.69 -18.77
C ASP A 117 5.90 -3.98 -18.66
N GLU A 118 5.04 -4.24 -19.65
CA GLU A 118 4.16 -5.42 -19.68
C GLU A 118 4.94 -6.74 -19.60
N LYS A 119 6.24 -6.76 -19.95
CA LYS A 119 7.14 -7.93 -19.76
C LYS A 119 7.36 -8.33 -18.30
N TYR A 120 6.97 -7.47 -17.35
CA TYR A 120 6.99 -7.72 -15.91
C TYR A 120 5.59 -7.98 -15.34
N SER A 121 4.66 -8.35 -16.22
CA SER A 121 3.38 -8.95 -15.87
C SER A 121 3.18 -10.22 -16.68
N MET A 122 2.44 -11.18 -16.13
CA MET A 122 2.05 -12.40 -16.85
C MET A 122 0.77 -12.98 -16.27
N ASN A 123 0.05 -13.76 -17.05
CA ASN A 123 -1.03 -14.60 -16.55
C ASN A 123 -0.49 -16.00 -16.23
N ALA A 124 -0.83 -16.55 -15.06
CA ALA A 124 -0.51 -17.92 -14.68
C ALA A 124 -1.65 -18.57 -13.90
N HIS A 125 -1.61 -19.90 -13.77
CA HIS A 125 -2.51 -20.64 -12.90
C HIS A 125 -2.00 -20.59 -11.46
N ILE A 126 -2.80 -19.99 -10.58
CA ILE A 126 -2.50 -19.84 -9.16
C ILE A 126 -3.57 -20.57 -8.35
N LEU A 127 -3.13 -21.49 -7.48
CA LEU A 127 -3.95 -22.10 -6.44
C LEU A 127 -3.87 -21.21 -5.18
N SER A 128 -4.98 -20.58 -4.78
CA SER A 128 -4.99 -19.63 -3.67
C SER A 128 -5.67 -20.20 -2.42
N LEU A 129 -4.87 -20.41 -1.37
CA LEU A 129 -5.32 -20.87 -0.07
C LEU A 129 -5.56 -19.68 0.86
N LYS A 130 -6.83 -19.31 1.01
CA LYS A 130 -7.22 -18.05 1.68
C LYS A 130 -7.09 -18.07 3.20
N THR A 131 -7.12 -19.25 3.83
CA THR A 131 -7.04 -19.38 5.29
C THR A 131 -5.60 -19.16 5.77
N GLU A 132 -4.66 -19.70 5.01
CA GLU A 132 -3.21 -19.64 5.19
C GLU A 132 -2.61 -18.36 4.58
N ASN A 133 -3.35 -17.70 3.67
CA ASN A 133 -2.88 -16.58 2.85
C ASN A 133 -1.67 -16.97 1.98
N GLU A 134 -1.76 -18.14 1.35
CA GLU A 134 -0.75 -18.70 0.46
C GLU A 134 -1.23 -18.71 -1.01
N TRP A 135 -0.28 -18.58 -1.94
CA TRP A 135 -0.51 -18.58 -3.38
C TRP A 135 0.51 -19.49 -4.03
N TYR A 136 0.05 -20.61 -4.59
CA TYR A 136 0.92 -21.56 -5.26
C TYR A 136 0.85 -21.38 -6.77
N LEU A 137 2.01 -21.21 -7.41
CA LEU A 137 2.15 -21.29 -8.86
C LEU A 137 2.08 -22.76 -9.28
N ILE A 138 1.26 -23.04 -10.29
CA ILE A 138 1.00 -24.40 -10.77
C ILE A 138 1.70 -24.62 -12.10
N ASP A 139 2.46 -25.71 -12.20
CA ASP A 139 3.04 -26.15 -13.46
C ASP A 139 1.96 -26.61 -14.47
N PRO A 140 2.08 -26.26 -15.77
CA PRO A 140 1.12 -26.67 -16.79
C PRO A 140 0.85 -28.18 -16.89
N ASP A 141 1.84 -29.04 -16.64
CA ASP A 141 1.73 -30.49 -16.85
C ASP A 141 0.77 -31.16 -15.85
N ILE A 142 0.58 -30.58 -14.66
CA ILE A 142 -0.36 -31.09 -13.64
C ILE A 142 -1.76 -30.46 -13.72
N LEU A 143 -1.95 -29.39 -14.51
CA LEU A 143 -3.25 -28.72 -14.64
C LEU A 143 -4.42 -29.66 -14.97
N PRO A 144 -4.31 -30.63 -15.90
CA PRO A 144 -5.43 -31.53 -16.24
C PRO A 144 -5.95 -32.34 -15.04
N GLN A 145 -5.12 -32.54 -14.02
CA GLN A 145 -5.43 -33.34 -12.83
C GLN A 145 -6.08 -32.50 -11.72
N ILE A 146 -5.86 -31.18 -11.70
CA ILE A 146 -6.39 -30.26 -10.68
C ILE A 146 -7.30 -29.15 -11.22
N GLN A 147 -7.66 -29.17 -12.50
CA GLN A 147 -8.52 -28.16 -13.16
C GLN A 147 -9.89 -27.93 -12.50
N LEU A 148 -10.37 -28.87 -11.67
CA LEU A 148 -11.65 -28.77 -10.95
C LEU A 148 -11.52 -28.18 -9.54
N GLU A 149 -10.30 -27.89 -9.05
CA GLU A 149 -10.07 -27.31 -7.73
C GLU A 149 -10.62 -25.88 -7.66
N SER A 150 -11.59 -25.62 -6.77
CA SER A 150 -12.31 -24.33 -6.70
C SER A 150 -11.42 -23.11 -6.31
N GLN A 151 -10.23 -23.41 -5.80
CA GLN A 151 -9.18 -22.51 -5.34
C GLN A 151 -8.24 -22.11 -6.51
N LEU A 152 -8.22 -22.88 -7.60
CA LEU A 152 -7.39 -22.66 -8.79
C LEU A 152 -8.03 -21.59 -9.69
N ARG A 153 -7.24 -20.60 -10.11
CA ARG A 153 -7.67 -19.56 -11.06
C ARG A 153 -6.50 -19.10 -11.92
N VAL A 154 -6.81 -18.65 -13.15
CA VAL A 154 -5.89 -17.78 -13.89
C VAL A 154 -5.83 -16.42 -13.18
N MET A 155 -4.62 -15.98 -12.84
CA MET A 155 -4.37 -14.68 -12.23
C MET A 155 -3.27 -13.94 -12.99
N THR A 156 -3.39 -12.61 -13.07
CA THR A 156 -2.29 -11.76 -13.51
C THR A 156 -1.36 -11.50 -12.33
N LEU A 157 -0.09 -11.78 -12.52
CA LEU A 157 1.00 -11.45 -11.63
C LEU A 157 1.52 -10.06 -11.99
N TYR A 158 1.64 -9.19 -10.98
CA TYR A 158 2.16 -7.84 -11.12
C TYR A 158 3.37 -7.67 -10.20
N VAL A 159 4.49 -7.22 -10.78
CA VAL A 159 5.68 -6.80 -10.03
C VAL A 159 5.47 -5.37 -9.52
N CYS A 160 5.52 -5.21 -8.21
CA CYS A 160 5.30 -3.94 -7.53
C CYS A 160 6.49 -3.58 -6.62
N VAL A 161 6.67 -2.29 -6.32
CA VAL A 161 7.62 -1.80 -5.30
C VAL A 161 6.93 -0.86 -4.33
N THR A 162 7.29 -0.95 -3.05
CA THR A 162 6.88 0.02 -2.03
C THR A 162 7.67 1.33 -2.15
N MET A 163 7.24 2.38 -1.46
CA MET A 163 7.96 3.66 -1.40
C MET A 163 9.36 3.55 -0.75
N ASN A 164 9.66 2.44 -0.05
CA ASN A 164 11.00 2.09 0.46
C ASN A 164 11.78 1.20 -0.53
N TYR A 165 11.35 1.13 -1.78
CA TYR A 165 11.91 0.31 -2.87
C TYR A 165 11.95 -1.20 -2.60
N SER A 166 11.10 -1.70 -1.69
CA SER A 166 11.00 -3.15 -1.43
C SER A 166 10.08 -3.78 -2.49
N PRO A 167 10.57 -4.71 -3.33
CA PRO A 167 9.75 -5.39 -4.32
C PRO A 167 8.80 -6.40 -3.68
N PHE A 168 7.69 -6.66 -4.36
CA PHE A 168 6.76 -7.75 -4.04
C PHE A 168 5.98 -8.13 -5.31
N VAL A 169 5.47 -9.35 -5.35
CA VAL A 169 4.57 -9.81 -6.41
C VAL A 169 3.15 -9.80 -5.86
N THR A 170 2.18 -9.29 -6.61
CA THR A 170 0.75 -9.42 -6.27
C THR A 170 0.00 -10.14 -7.39
N CYS A 171 -0.93 -11.03 -7.01
CA CYS A 171 -1.74 -11.79 -7.95
C CYS A 171 -3.19 -11.28 -7.93
N ILE A 172 -3.78 -11.04 -9.10
CA ILE A 172 -5.18 -10.59 -9.24
C ILE A 172 -5.91 -11.52 -10.21
N PRO A 173 -7.01 -12.19 -9.81
CA PRO A 173 -7.66 -13.16 -10.69
C PRO A 173 -8.33 -12.50 -11.89
N GLN A 174 -8.13 -13.12 -13.05
CA GLN A 174 -8.73 -12.69 -14.31
C GLN A 174 -10.26 -12.90 -14.33
N ALA A 175 -10.88 -12.45 -15.43
CA ALA A 175 -12.24 -12.85 -15.76
C ALA A 175 -12.33 -14.38 -15.94
N ASP A 176 -13.52 -14.95 -15.70
CA ASP A 176 -13.81 -16.33 -16.05
C ASP A 176 -13.94 -16.53 -17.57
N GLU A 177 -14.13 -17.77 -18.01
CA GLU A 177 -14.27 -18.15 -19.42
C GLU A 177 -15.45 -17.45 -20.12
N MET A 178 -16.44 -16.95 -19.37
CA MET A 178 -17.56 -16.17 -19.89
C MET A 178 -17.26 -14.66 -19.97
N GLY A 179 -16.02 -14.25 -19.69
CA GLY A 179 -15.59 -12.86 -19.62
C GLY A 179 -16.11 -12.11 -18.39
N LYS A 180 -16.66 -12.80 -17.39
CA LYS A 180 -17.21 -12.18 -16.19
C LYS A 180 -16.12 -12.06 -15.12
N ILE A 181 -16.00 -10.86 -14.58
CA ILE A 181 -15.06 -10.53 -13.50
C ILE A 181 -15.84 -9.89 -12.34
N ASN A 182 -15.45 -10.20 -11.10
CA ASN A 182 -16.10 -9.59 -9.93
C ASN A 182 -15.55 -8.16 -9.69
N PRO A 183 -16.31 -7.28 -9.01
CA PRO A 183 -15.90 -5.88 -8.82
C PRO A 183 -14.59 -5.71 -8.03
N TRP A 184 -14.25 -6.64 -7.13
CA TRP A 184 -12.99 -6.63 -6.39
C TRP A 184 -11.78 -6.87 -7.28
N HIS A 185 -11.85 -7.84 -8.20
CA HIS A 185 -10.77 -8.13 -9.13
C HIS A 185 -10.67 -7.01 -10.18
N GLN A 186 -11.80 -6.53 -10.70
CA GLN A 186 -11.84 -5.40 -11.65
C GLN A 186 -11.20 -4.13 -11.07
N SER A 187 -11.60 -3.73 -9.84
CA SER A 187 -10.96 -2.59 -9.15
C SER A 187 -9.51 -2.88 -8.75
N GLY A 188 -9.16 -4.16 -8.57
CA GLY A 188 -7.78 -4.62 -8.42
C GLY A 188 -6.93 -4.31 -9.66
N HIS A 189 -7.35 -4.72 -10.85
CA HIS A 189 -6.66 -4.43 -12.11
C HIS A 189 -6.59 -2.92 -12.39
N ILE A 190 -7.70 -2.18 -12.19
CA ILE A 190 -7.71 -0.71 -12.30
C ILE A 190 -6.68 -0.08 -11.35
N THR A 191 -6.51 -0.62 -10.13
CA THR A 191 -5.46 -0.16 -9.21
C THR A 191 -4.05 -0.37 -9.79
N MET A 192 -3.80 -1.50 -10.45
CA MET A 192 -2.47 -1.78 -11.01
C MET A 192 -2.14 -0.83 -12.16
N GLU A 193 -3.09 -0.56 -13.06
CA GLU A 193 -2.90 0.41 -14.15
C GLU A 193 -2.62 1.83 -13.62
N GLU A 194 -3.29 2.23 -12.53
CA GLU A 194 -3.03 3.51 -11.86
C GLU A 194 -1.68 3.52 -11.13
N ALA A 195 -1.27 2.37 -10.57
CA ALA A 195 0.04 2.16 -9.95
C ALA A 195 1.20 2.13 -10.96
N LYS A 196 0.94 1.80 -12.24
CA LYS A 196 1.92 1.96 -13.33
C LYS A 196 2.25 3.43 -13.55
N GLN A 197 1.28 4.33 -13.37
CA GLN A 197 1.43 5.78 -13.61
C GLN A 197 1.95 6.56 -12.40
N CYS A 198 1.42 6.31 -11.20
CA CYS A 198 1.70 7.13 -10.01
C CYS A 198 1.74 6.32 -8.72
N TRP A 199 2.30 6.88 -7.65
CA TRP A 199 2.28 6.22 -6.34
C TRP A 199 0.84 6.15 -5.83
N VAL A 200 0.35 4.93 -5.60
CA VAL A 200 -1.02 4.69 -5.09
C VAL A 200 -0.99 3.91 -3.79
N ARG A 201 -2.01 4.14 -2.95
CA ARG A 201 -2.35 3.31 -1.80
C ARG A 201 -3.75 2.73 -2.03
N ARG A 202 -3.90 1.41 -1.85
CA ARG A 202 -5.15 0.67 -2.13
C ARG A 202 -5.85 0.31 -0.83
N GLN A 203 -7.13 0.65 -0.69
CA GLN A 203 -7.94 0.32 0.49
C GLN A 203 -9.21 -0.42 0.09
N ALA A 204 -9.64 -1.38 0.90
CA ALA A 204 -10.83 -2.18 0.65
C ALA A 204 -12.08 -1.43 1.15
N ASP A 205 -12.99 -1.08 0.22
CA ASP A 205 -14.29 -0.53 0.53
C ASP A 205 -15.35 -1.63 0.46
N LYS A 206 -15.69 -2.17 1.63
CA LYS A 206 -16.68 -3.24 1.75
C LYS A 206 -18.11 -2.77 1.47
N ALA A 207 -18.41 -1.48 1.59
CA ALA A 207 -19.74 -0.95 1.34
C ALA A 207 -20.00 -0.83 -0.17
N ASN A 208 -18.98 -0.38 -0.93
CA ASN A 208 -19.03 -0.31 -2.39
C ASN A 208 -18.57 -1.60 -3.11
N GLY A 209 -18.08 -2.60 -2.37
CA GLY A 209 -17.74 -3.92 -2.91
C GLY A 209 -16.49 -3.94 -3.79
N GLY A 210 -15.51 -3.08 -3.54
CA GLY A 210 -14.30 -2.95 -4.35
C GLY A 210 -13.17 -2.20 -3.67
N TYR A 211 -12.11 -1.90 -4.42
CA TYR A 211 -10.97 -1.12 -3.94
C TYR A 211 -11.11 0.37 -4.28
N VAL A 212 -10.79 1.21 -3.30
CA VAL A 212 -10.59 2.66 -3.46
C VAL A 212 -9.09 2.93 -3.46
N ILE A 213 -8.64 3.81 -4.36
CA ILE A 213 -7.24 4.21 -4.48
C ILE A 213 -7.03 5.65 -3.97
N THR A 214 -6.01 5.86 -3.16
CA THR A 214 -5.45 7.19 -2.88
C THR A 214 -4.25 7.39 -3.79
N LYS A 215 -4.32 8.32 -4.76
CA LYS A 215 -3.15 8.73 -5.56
C LYS A 215 -2.33 9.76 -4.78
N ALA A 216 -1.02 9.66 -4.79
CA ALA A 216 -0.18 10.68 -4.18
C ALA A 216 -0.15 11.95 -5.04
N MET A 217 -0.49 13.10 -4.43
CA MET A 217 -0.65 14.37 -5.15
C MET A 217 0.64 15.22 -5.23
N ASN A 218 1.76 14.74 -4.69
CA ASN A 218 2.97 15.55 -4.51
C ASN A 218 4.05 15.22 -5.55
N ALA A 219 4.42 16.23 -6.35
CA ALA A 219 5.46 16.14 -7.38
C ALA A 219 6.90 15.94 -6.83
N LYS A 220 7.08 15.85 -5.50
CA LYS A 220 8.37 15.60 -4.83
C LYS A 220 8.56 14.15 -4.35
N LEU A 221 7.64 13.23 -4.66
CA LEU A 221 7.91 11.82 -4.38
C LEU A 221 9.02 11.29 -5.30
N PRO A 222 9.90 10.40 -4.79
CA PRO A 222 10.95 9.82 -5.61
C PRO A 222 10.37 8.91 -6.68
N ASP A 223 11.07 8.76 -7.80
CA ASP A 223 10.75 7.72 -8.78
C ASP A 223 10.97 6.32 -8.17
N PRO A 224 10.17 5.32 -8.58
CA PRO A 224 10.37 3.95 -8.13
C PRO A 224 11.73 3.41 -8.60
N LYS A 225 12.52 2.89 -7.66
CA LYS A 225 13.67 2.04 -7.95
C LYS A 225 13.18 0.60 -8.12
N TRP A 226 13.46 0.02 -9.27
CA TRP A 226 13.08 -1.35 -9.63
C TRP A 226 14.23 -2.33 -9.37
N PRO A 227 13.95 -3.63 -9.13
CA PRO A 227 14.96 -4.67 -9.22
C PRO A 227 15.60 -4.70 -10.61
N THR A 228 16.89 -5.02 -10.69
CA THR A 228 17.60 -5.24 -11.97
C THR A 228 17.38 -6.64 -12.57
N MET A 229 16.65 -7.49 -11.85
CA MET A 229 16.30 -8.86 -12.22
C MET A 229 15.26 -8.88 -13.34
N THR A 230 15.28 -9.92 -14.16
CA THR A 230 14.21 -10.25 -15.12
C THR A 230 12.92 -10.71 -14.42
N LEU A 231 11.80 -10.79 -15.15
CA LEU A 231 10.56 -11.35 -14.59
C LEU A 231 10.75 -12.79 -14.09
N SER A 232 11.45 -13.66 -14.84
CA SER A 232 11.72 -15.06 -14.41
C SER A 232 12.40 -15.07 -13.05
N GLU A 233 13.53 -14.38 -12.93
CA GLU A 233 14.31 -14.28 -11.69
C GLU A 233 13.54 -13.70 -10.49
N ILE A 234 12.50 -12.90 -10.75
CA ILE A 234 11.58 -12.37 -9.73
C ILE A 234 10.54 -13.42 -9.33
N ILE A 235 9.95 -14.13 -10.29
CA ILE A 235 8.97 -15.20 -10.06
C ILE A 235 9.64 -16.38 -9.36
N ASP A 236 10.83 -16.79 -9.78
CA ASP A 236 11.62 -17.86 -9.16
C ASP A 236 11.84 -17.56 -7.66
N ARG A 237 12.26 -16.33 -7.32
CA ARG A 237 12.45 -15.86 -5.93
C ARG A 237 11.15 -15.66 -5.14
N ALA A 238 10.00 -15.57 -5.81
CA ALA A 238 8.71 -15.39 -5.19
C ALA A 238 8.02 -16.73 -4.90
N PHE A 239 8.15 -17.69 -5.82
CA PHE A 239 7.49 -18.99 -5.78
C PHE A 239 8.43 -20.17 -5.46
N ASP A 240 9.70 -19.94 -5.11
CA ASP A 240 10.69 -20.94 -4.64
C ASP A 240 10.09 -22.03 -3.71
N LYS A 241 9.23 -21.62 -2.76
CA LYS A 241 8.55 -22.51 -1.79
C LYS A 241 7.07 -22.73 -2.06
N TYR A 242 6.57 -22.15 -3.13
CA TYR A 242 5.16 -22.09 -3.49
C TYR A 242 4.93 -22.50 -4.95
N TYR A 243 5.76 -23.39 -5.49
CA TYR A 243 5.64 -23.91 -6.85
C TYR A 243 5.29 -25.40 -6.79
N ILE A 244 4.15 -25.77 -7.38
CA ILE A 244 3.64 -27.13 -7.39
C ILE A 244 3.73 -27.68 -8.81
N TYR A 245 4.55 -28.73 -8.97
CA TYR A 245 4.81 -29.43 -10.23
C TYR A 245 4.54 -30.95 -10.16
N ASP A 246 4.07 -31.45 -9.02
CA ASP A 246 3.70 -32.85 -8.80
C ASP A 246 2.28 -32.92 -8.21
N PHE A 247 1.44 -33.81 -8.75
CA PHE A 247 0.11 -34.09 -8.23
C PHE A 247 0.11 -34.69 -6.82
N GLN A 248 1.23 -35.29 -6.41
CA GLN A 248 1.48 -35.83 -5.08
C GLN A 248 2.01 -34.80 -4.08
N ASP A 249 2.04 -33.51 -4.44
CA ASP A 249 2.42 -32.44 -3.52
C ASP A 249 1.53 -32.46 -2.24
N PRO A 250 2.11 -32.30 -1.04
CA PRO A 250 1.38 -32.32 0.23
C PRO A 250 0.20 -31.34 0.31
N VAL A 251 0.25 -30.21 -0.41
CA VAL A 251 -0.83 -29.22 -0.48
C VAL A 251 -2.04 -29.80 -1.20
N LEU A 252 -1.82 -30.45 -2.35
CA LEU A 252 -2.89 -31.09 -3.10
C LEU A 252 -3.45 -32.31 -2.36
N GLN A 253 -2.59 -33.12 -1.72
CA GLN A 253 -3.01 -34.22 -0.84
C GLN A 253 -3.88 -33.72 0.34
N ARG A 254 -3.58 -32.54 0.90
CA ARG A 254 -4.42 -31.91 1.93
C ARG A 254 -5.78 -31.47 1.40
N LEU A 255 -5.83 -30.85 0.20
CA LEU A 255 -7.10 -30.45 -0.43
C LEU A 255 -8.02 -31.64 -0.72
N ARG A 256 -7.45 -32.77 -1.16
CA ARG A 256 -8.18 -34.03 -1.38
C ARG A 256 -8.53 -34.80 -0.09
N GLY A 257 -8.08 -34.33 1.08
CA GLY A 257 -8.32 -34.98 2.38
C GLY A 257 -7.45 -36.22 2.64
N GLU A 258 -6.42 -36.47 1.83
CA GLU A 258 -5.51 -37.62 1.94
C GLU A 258 -4.50 -37.45 3.09
N LYS A 259 -4.20 -36.21 3.49
CA LYS A 259 -3.39 -35.87 4.65
C LYS A 259 -4.06 -34.79 5.49
N MET A 260 -4.13 -35.03 6.80
CA MET A 260 -4.37 -34.00 7.81
C MET A 260 -3.03 -33.35 8.19
N SER A 261 -3.07 -32.10 8.66
CA SER A 261 -1.87 -31.32 9.05
C SER A 261 -1.24 -31.80 10.36
#